data_AF-A0A7Y9MD05-F1
#
_entry.id   AF-A0A7Y9MD05-F1
#
_cell.length_a   1.000
_cell.length_b   1.000
_cell.length_c   1.000
_cell.angle_alpha   90.00
_cell.angle_beta   90.00
_cell.angle_gamma   90.00
#
_symmetry.space_group_name_H-M   'P 1'
#
loop_
_entity.id
_entity.type
_entity.pdbx_description
1 polymer ?
#
loop_
_entity_poly.entity_id
_entity_poly.type
_entity_poly.pdbx_seq_one_letter_code
_entity_poly.pdbx_strand_id
1 'polypeptide(L)'
;MLVLVALFLVVDAVLIALAVARIAEAEATAGGPIPSFGIPDVPTPEPEQTAPPAALAAQNRYIATVDGVTIWRSTLGSCEGSDAVIEFSTNGGVAWSTLVTTEMRARQVLALEVVDADTIWVVARAGDTCAVSGFASFTGGEFWEPRPEAVTLLRYLDRDAADVVHLQGQPVTAPCPEPRQAVSREGATTVVCDDMVAEWSGSTGTWATLEVPGLLSAAPTAGNHTLAVWGSAGCDGVSIQVVPVPLGLEQPVRTGCYLTETAPTDVSLLRNGNTVWAWVDGDFRVSTDGGASW
;
A
#
# COMPACT_ATOMS: atom_id res chain seq x y z
N MET A 1 54.42 6.48 7.93
CA MET A 1 53.06 5.92 7.92
C MET A 1 52.86 4.87 9.01
N LEU A 2 53.70 3.82 9.08
CA LEU A 2 53.56 2.73 10.07
C LEU A 2 53.65 3.17 11.54
N VAL A 3 54.51 4.16 11.86
CA VAL A 3 54.66 4.74 13.21
C VAL A 3 53.41 5.52 13.65
N LEU A 4 52.75 6.23 12.74
CA LEU A 4 51.52 6.99 13.03
C LEU A 4 50.34 6.05 13.30
N VAL A 5 50.24 4.95 12.55
CA VAL A 5 49.21 3.93 12.76
C VAL A 5 49.42 3.22 14.10
N ALA A 6 50.67 2.87 14.45
CA ALA A 6 50.97 2.26 15.74
C ALA A 6 50.61 3.20 16.91
N LEU A 7 50.93 4.50 16.80
CA LEU A 7 50.58 5.48 17.83
C LEU A 7 49.06 5.62 18.01
N PHE A 8 48.31 5.64 16.91
CA PHE A 8 46.85 5.73 16.95
C PHE A 8 46.21 4.53 17.66
N LEU A 9 46.67 3.31 17.36
CA LEU A 9 46.16 2.09 18.00
C LEU A 9 46.47 2.04 19.50
N VAL A 10 47.62 2.57 19.94
CA VAL A 10 47.96 2.65 21.37
C VAL A 10 47.04 3.63 22.09
N VAL A 11 46.76 4.79 21.49
CA VAL A 11 45.85 5.78 22.09
C VAL A 11 44.43 5.21 22.19
N ASP A 12 43.95 4.53 21.15
CA ASP A 12 42.61 3.94 21.14
C ASP A 12 42.44 2.86 22.21
N ALA A 13 43.44 1.97 22.36
CA ALA A 13 43.44 0.96 23.43
C ALA A 13 43.42 1.57 24.84
N VAL A 14 44.15 2.69 25.05
CA VAL A 14 44.16 3.41 26.32
C VAL A 14 42.79 4.06 26.61
N LEU A 15 42.16 4.65 25.60
CA LEU A 15 40.83 5.27 25.75
C LEU A 15 39.74 4.23 26.07
N ILE A 16 39.78 3.06 25.43
CA ILE A 16 38.85 1.95 25.73
C ILE A 16 39.05 1.46 27.18
N ALA A 17 40.29 1.29 27.63
CA ALA A 17 40.57 0.86 28.99
C ALA A 17 40.05 1.87 30.04
N LEU A 18 40.22 3.17 29.78
CA LEU A 18 39.69 4.25 30.61
C LEU A 18 38.15 4.27 30.65
N ALA A 19 37.49 3.98 29.52
CA ALA A 19 36.04 3.92 29.45
C ALA A 19 35.47 2.73 30.24
N VAL A 20 36.07 1.55 30.13
CA VAL A 20 35.64 0.35 30.89
C VAL A 20 35.84 0.56 32.40
N ALA A 21 36.95 1.18 32.81
CA ALA A 21 37.19 1.49 34.22
C ALA A 21 36.14 2.45 34.81
N ARG A 22 35.55 3.35 33.99
CA ARG A 22 34.53 4.30 34.43
C ARG A 22 33.14 3.68 34.63
N ILE A 23 32.90 2.49 34.10
CA ILE A 23 31.58 1.82 34.14
C ILE A 23 31.50 0.82 35.31
N ALA A 24 32.64 0.44 35.90
CA ALA A 24 32.71 -0.63 36.90
C ALA A 24 32.45 -0.20 38.37
N GLU A 25 32.16 1.07 38.64
CA GLU A 25 31.85 1.55 40.01
C GLU A 25 30.40 2.03 40.11
N ALA A 26 29.48 1.07 40.21
CA ALA A 26 28.14 1.29 40.75
C ALA A 26 27.72 0.04 41.53
N GLU A 27 28.41 -0.25 42.64
CA GLU A 27 27.90 -1.19 43.63
C GLU A 27 26.74 -0.54 44.40
N ALA A 28 25.58 -1.18 44.30
CA ALA A 28 24.33 -0.77 44.92
C ALA A 28 24.46 -0.73 46.44
N THR A 29 24.23 0.45 47.02
CA THR A 29 24.12 0.61 48.49
C THR A 29 22.84 -0.07 48.97
N ALA A 30 22.96 -1.01 49.89
CA ALA A 30 21.82 -1.67 50.53
C ALA A 30 20.98 -0.65 51.31
N GLY A 31 19.71 -0.49 50.91
CA GLY A 31 18.74 0.37 51.59
C GLY A 31 18.33 -0.20 52.95
N GLY A 32 18.27 0.66 53.97
CA GLY A 32 17.77 0.32 55.30
C GLY A 32 16.25 0.07 55.34
N PRO A 33 15.72 -0.50 56.42
CA PRO A 33 14.31 -0.90 56.51
C PRO A 33 13.37 0.30 56.57
N ILE A 34 12.32 0.24 55.76
CA ILE A 34 11.27 1.25 55.63
C ILE A 34 10.13 0.91 56.61
N PRO A 35 9.59 1.85 57.40
CA PRO A 35 8.45 1.59 58.27
C PRO A 35 7.17 1.31 57.46
N SER A 36 6.48 0.22 57.80
CA SER A 36 5.23 -0.18 57.15
C SER A 36 4.04 0.61 57.70
N PHE A 37 3.45 1.46 56.87
CA PHE A 37 2.11 1.99 57.08
C PHE A 37 1.15 1.23 56.17
N GLY A 38 0.10 0.64 56.74
CA GLY A 38 -0.93 -0.08 55.98
C GLY A 38 -1.77 0.90 55.17
N ILE A 39 -1.79 0.71 53.85
CA ILE A 39 -2.65 1.44 52.91
C ILE A 39 -3.85 0.52 52.61
N PRO A 40 -5.10 1.02 52.69
CA PRO A 40 -6.27 0.23 52.32
C PRO A 40 -6.27 -0.10 50.82
N ASP A 41 -6.75 -1.29 50.47
CA ASP A 41 -6.81 -1.80 49.10
C ASP A 41 -7.59 -0.86 48.17
N VAL A 42 -6.87 -0.20 47.26
CA VAL A 42 -7.45 0.44 46.08
C VAL A 42 -7.44 -0.61 44.98
N PRO A 43 -8.57 -0.93 44.33
CA PRO A 43 -8.58 -1.89 43.23
C PRO A 43 -7.68 -1.37 42.12
N THR A 44 -6.65 -2.13 41.78
CA THR A 44 -5.82 -1.92 40.59
C THR A 44 -6.75 -1.96 39.37
N PRO A 45 -6.81 -0.91 38.54
CA PRO A 45 -7.51 -1.02 37.27
C PRO A 45 -6.79 -2.10 36.44
N GLU A 46 -7.52 -3.15 36.12
CA GLU A 46 -7.07 -4.17 35.19
C GLU A 46 -6.76 -3.48 33.85
N PRO A 47 -5.59 -3.70 33.23
CA PRO A 47 -5.29 -3.09 31.95
C PRO A 47 -6.35 -3.53 30.95
N GLU A 48 -7.18 -2.58 30.54
CA GLU A 48 -8.10 -2.78 29.43
C GLU A 48 -7.22 -3.14 28.22
N GLN A 49 -7.34 -4.38 27.76
CA GLN A 49 -6.64 -4.86 26.58
C GLN A 49 -7.14 -4.02 25.41
N THR A 50 -6.41 -2.95 25.11
CA THR A 50 -6.62 -2.16 23.89
C THR A 50 -6.38 -3.14 22.76
N ALA A 51 -7.44 -3.57 22.09
CA ALA A 51 -7.32 -4.34 20.87
C ALA A 51 -6.38 -3.55 19.94
N PRO A 52 -5.38 -4.19 19.32
CA PRO A 52 -4.59 -3.54 18.28
C PRO A 52 -5.55 -2.88 17.28
N PRO A 53 -5.23 -1.69 16.74
CA PRO A 53 -5.95 -1.15 15.61
C PRO A 53 -6.11 -2.27 14.57
N ALA A 54 -7.33 -2.51 14.09
CA ALA A 54 -7.54 -3.49 13.04
C ALA A 54 -6.60 -3.10 11.88
N ALA A 55 -5.61 -3.95 11.59
CA ALA A 55 -4.75 -3.75 10.43
C ALA A 55 -5.67 -3.63 9.21
N LEU A 56 -5.56 -2.53 8.47
CA LEU A 56 -6.23 -2.41 7.19
C LEU A 56 -5.69 -3.53 6.31
N ALA A 57 -6.57 -4.44 5.88
CA ALA A 57 -6.18 -5.54 5.02
C ALA A 57 -5.55 -4.98 3.74
N ALA A 58 -4.54 -5.66 3.21
CA ALA A 58 -3.96 -5.32 1.92
C ALA A 58 -5.07 -5.16 0.86
N GLN A 59 -4.98 -4.10 0.05
CA GLN A 59 -5.97 -3.60 -0.89
C GLN A 59 -6.75 -4.74 -1.53
N ASN A 60 -8.06 -4.69 -1.31
CA ASN A 60 -9.01 -5.70 -1.78
C ASN A 60 -9.72 -5.26 -3.06
N ARG A 61 -9.30 -4.15 -3.66
CA ARG A 61 -9.98 -3.56 -4.82
C ARG A 61 -9.00 -3.00 -5.82
N TYR A 62 -9.34 -3.19 -7.08
CA TYR A 62 -8.58 -2.63 -8.18
C TYR A 62 -9.51 -1.77 -9.00
N ILE A 63 -8.99 -0.67 -9.53
CA ILE A 63 -9.71 0.20 -10.47
C ILE A 63 -8.72 0.57 -11.57
N ALA A 64 -9.13 0.44 -12.82
CA ALA A 64 -8.31 0.77 -13.97
C ALA A 64 -9.15 1.41 -15.08
N THR A 65 -8.50 2.19 -15.94
CA THR A 65 -9.12 2.80 -17.13
C THR A 65 -8.06 3.05 -18.19
N VAL A 66 -8.46 3.01 -19.46
CA VAL A 66 -7.63 3.41 -20.60
C VAL A 66 -7.94 4.84 -21.06
N ASP A 67 -9.20 5.22 -21.11
CA ASP A 67 -9.69 6.44 -21.78
C ASP A 67 -10.43 7.41 -20.83
N GLY A 68 -10.59 7.04 -19.57
CA GLY A 68 -11.36 7.81 -18.58
C GLY A 68 -12.88 7.70 -18.72
N VAL A 69 -13.38 6.83 -19.60
CA VAL A 69 -14.82 6.57 -19.81
C VAL A 69 -15.12 5.11 -19.53
N THR A 70 -14.29 4.22 -20.07
CA THR A 70 -14.28 2.78 -19.85
C THR A 70 -13.48 2.49 -18.59
N ILE A 71 -14.15 2.05 -17.54
CA ILE A 71 -13.56 1.81 -16.23
C ILE A 71 -13.86 0.40 -15.80
N TRP A 72 -12.84 -0.23 -15.27
CA TRP A 72 -12.89 -1.57 -14.74
C TRP A 72 -12.61 -1.52 -13.26
N ARG A 73 -13.34 -2.33 -12.50
CA ARG A 73 -13.07 -2.51 -11.09
C ARG A 73 -13.22 -3.96 -10.70
N SER A 74 -12.56 -4.34 -9.61
CA SER A 74 -12.78 -5.66 -9.01
C SER A 74 -12.88 -5.56 -7.51
N THR A 75 -13.77 -6.35 -6.91
CA THR A 75 -13.73 -6.67 -5.48
C THR A 75 -13.04 -8.02 -5.29
N LEU A 76 -12.15 -8.08 -4.30
CA LEU A 76 -11.46 -9.31 -3.95
C LEU A 76 -12.47 -10.38 -3.49
N GLY A 77 -12.28 -11.60 -3.96
CA GLY A 77 -12.88 -12.77 -3.35
C GLY A 77 -11.94 -13.42 -2.33
N SER A 78 -12.07 -14.72 -2.14
CA SER A 78 -11.19 -15.50 -1.27
C SER A 78 -10.91 -16.86 -1.88
N CYS A 79 -9.69 -17.36 -1.72
CA CYS A 79 -9.34 -18.74 -2.09
C CYS A 79 -10.22 -19.79 -1.40
N GLU A 80 -10.69 -19.49 -0.19
CA GLU A 80 -11.54 -20.37 0.61
C GLU A 80 -13.04 -19.98 0.54
N GLY A 81 -13.37 -18.96 -0.24
CA GLY A 81 -14.69 -18.32 -0.21
C GLY A 81 -15.28 -18.04 -1.59
N SER A 82 -15.88 -16.86 -1.72
CA SER A 82 -16.50 -16.42 -2.96
C SER A 82 -15.45 -16.05 -4.01
N ASP A 83 -15.84 -16.20 -5.28
CA ASP A 83 -15.07 -15.68 -6.40
C ASP A 83 -14.96 -14.16 -6.33
N ALA A 84 -13.88 -13.64 -6.90
CA ALA A 84 -13.74 -12.21 -7.13
C ALA A 84 -14.77 -11.76 -8.17
N VAL A 85 -15.29 -10.55 -7.97
CA VAL A 85 -16.23 -9.93 -8.90
C VAL A 85 -15.47 -8.90 -9.70
N ILE A 86 -15.56 -8.97 -11.03
CA ILE A 86 -15.03 -7.95 -11.94
C ILE A 86 -16.23 -7.26 -12.59
N GLU A 87 -16.22 -5.95 -12.57
CA GLU A 87 -17.26 -5.11 -13.16
C GLU A 87 -16.62 -4.10 -14.11
N PHE A 88 -17.37 -3.71 -15.13
CA PHE A 88 -16.98 -2.64 -16.04
C PHE A 88 -18.08 -1.60 -16.17
N SER A 89 -17.67 -0.40 -16.55
CA SER A 89 -18.51 0.76 -16.81
C SER A 89 -18.06 1.37 -18.13
N THR A 90 -19.00 1.81 -18.96
CA THR A 90 -18.74 2.58 -20.20
C THR A 90 -19.21 4.04 -20.10
N ASN A 91 -19.55 4.50 -18.89
CA ASN A 91 -20.07 5.85 -18.65
C ASN A 91 -19.36 6.55 -17.47
N GLY A 92 -18.06 6.30 -17.32
CA GLY A 92 -17.24 6.98 -16.31
C GLY A 92 -17.50 6.55 -14.86
N GLY A 93 -18.15 5.40 -14.65
CA GLY A 93 -18.43 4.80 -13.34
C GLY A 93 -19.82 5.10 -12.80
N VAL A 94 -20.72 5.66 -13.63
CA VAL A 94 -22.12 5.95 -13.26
C VAL A 94 -22.95 4.67 -13.17
N ALA A 95 -22.72 3.70 -14.06
CA ALA A 95 -23.37 2.40 -14.03
C ALA A 95 -22.38 1.27 -14.29
N TRP A 96 -22.59 0.14 -13.62
CA TRP A 96 -21.68 -1.00 -13.64
C TRP A 96 -22.39 -2.26 -14.16
N SER A 97 -21.66 -3.04 -14.93
CA SER A 97 -22.07 -4.36 -15.39
C SER A 97 -21.08 -5.40 -14.86
N THR A 98 -21.59 -6.44 -14.22
CA THR A 98 -20.78 -7.57 -13.76
C THR A 98 -20.41 -8.48 -14.92
N LEU A 99 -19.14 -8.89 -14.96
CA LEU A 99 -18.63 -9.78 -15.98
C LEU A 99 -18.76 -11.25 -15.57
N VAL A 100 -18.93 -12.11 -16.57
CA VAL A 100 -18.98 -13.55 -16.36
C VAL A 100 -17.54 -14.08 -16.27
N THR A 101 -17.09 -14.36 -15.05
CA THR A 101 -15.72 -14.83 -14.77
C THR A 101 -15.64 -16.34 -14.51
N THR A 102 -16.73 -17.08 -14.78
CA THR A 102 -16.86 -18.51 -14.44
C THR A 102 -15.77 -19.38 -15.08
N GLU A 103 -15.31 -19.05 -16.29
CA GLU A 103 -14.23 -19.78 -16.97
C GLU A 103 -12.87 -19.58 -16.29
N MET A 104 -12.61 -18.38 -15.78
CA MET A 104 -11.38 -18.09 -15.02
C MET A 104 -11.41 -18.71 -13.63
N ARG A 105 -12.60 -18.83 -13.02
CA ARG A 105 -12.77 -19.16 -11.59
C ARG A 105 -11.83 -18.33 -10.71
N ALA A 106 -11.77 -17.03 -10.99
CA ALA A 106 -10.90 -16.09 -10.31
C ALA A 106 -11.35 -15.94 -8.86
N ARG A 107 -10.56 -16.43 -7.91
CA ARG A 107 -10.82 -16.33 -6.47
C ARG A 107 -10.35 -15.01 -5.90
N GLN A 108 -9.16 -14.57 -6.31
CA GLN A 108 -8.56 -13.32 -5.86
C GLN A 108 -7.89 -12.62 -7.04
N VAL A 109 -8.37 -11.44 -7.42
CA VAL A 109 -7.68 -10.60 -8.41
C VAL A 109 -6.44 -9.99 -7.76
N LEU A 110 -5.29 -10.07 -8.43
CA LEU A 110 -4.00 -9.57 -7.97
C LEU A 110 -3.53 -8.37 -8.80
N ALA A 111 -3.89 -8.32 -10.07
CA ALA A 111 -3.67 -7.19 -10.96
C ALA A 111 -4.72 -7.15 -12.06
N LEU A 112 -4.97 -5.94 -12.55
CA LEU A 112 -5.84 -5.66 -13.67
C LEU A 112 -5.19 -4.59 -14.54
N GLU A 113 -5.00 -4.88 -15.83
CA GLU A 113 -4.49 -3.92 -16.81
C GLU A 113 -5.47 -3.83 -17.98
N VAL A 114 -5.94 -2.61 -18.24
CA VAL A 114 -6.83 -2.30 -19.37
C VAL A 114 -5.97 -1.77 -20.49
N VAL A 115 -5.88 -2.52 -21.57
CA VAL A 115 -5.07 -2.17 -22.74
C VAL A 115 -5.85 -1.24 -23.66
N ASP A 116 -7.12 -1.59 -23.91
CA ASP A 116 -8.08 -0.78 -24.66
C ASP A 116 -9.51 -1.13 -24.21
N ALA A 117 -10.53 -0.66 -24.94
CA ALA A 117 -11.93 -0.85 -24.57
C ALA A 117 -12.35 -2.34 -24.53
N ASP A 118 -11.75 -3.17 -25.38
CA ASP A 118 -12.11 -4.58 -25.54
C ASP A 118 -11.07 -5.52 -24.92
N THR A 119 -9.84 -5.02 -24.69
CA THR A 119 -8.70 -5.80 -24.23
C THR A 119 -8.36 -5.52 -22.77
N ILE A 120 -8.50 -6.55 -21.94
CA ILE A 120 -8.16 -6.52 -20.52
C ILE A 120 -7.34 -7.75 -20.14
N TRP A 121 -6.30 -7.53 -19.35
CA TRP A 121 -5.47 -8.59 -18.79
C TRP A 121 -5.62 -8.62 -17.27
N VAL A 122 -5.66 -9.83 -16.72
CA VAL A 122 -5.87 -10.07 -15.29
C VAL A 122 -4.84 -11.07 -14.80
N VAL A 123 -4.22 -10.78 -13.65
CA VAL A 123 -3.58 -11.82 -12.83
C VAL A 123 -4.51 -12.10 -11.66
N ALA A 124 -4.82 -13.37 -11.44
CA ALA A 124 -5.64 -13.81 -10.32
C ALA A 124 -5.12 -15.11 -9.72
N ARG A 125 -5.42 -15.35 -8.44
CA ARG A 125 -5.43 -16.71 -7.90
C ARG A 125 -6.73 -17.37 -8.33
N ALA A 126 -6.63 -18.51 -8.99
CA ALA A 126 -7.74 -19.10 -9.74
C ALA A 126 -7.88 -20.61 -9.51
N GLY A 127 -9.08 -21.11 -9.79
CA GLY A 127 -9.40 -22.54 -9.70
C GLY A 127 -9.54 -23.06 -8.27
N ASP A 128 -9.55 -24.39 -8.13
CA ASP A 128 -9.74 -25.07 -6.84
C ASP A 128 -8.48 -25.10 -5.97
N THR A 129 -7.30 -24.98 -6.57
CA THR A 129 -6.02 -24.91 -5.86
C THR A 129 -5.59 -23.48 -5.55
N CYS A 130 -6.36 -22.48 -5.98
CA CYS A 130 -6.04 -21.06 -5.87
C CYS A 130 -4.62 -20.70 -6.37
N ALA A 131 -4.21 -21.30 -7.48
CA ALA A 131 -2.91 -21.02 -8.08
C ALA A 131 -2.91 -19.66 -8.81
N VAL A 132 -1.79 -18.94 -8.77
CA VAL A 132 -1.62 -17.70 -9.55
C VAL A 132 -1.67 -18.04 -11.03
N SER A 133 -2.53 -17.35 -11.78
CA SER A 133 -2.75 -17.55 -13.21
C SER A 133 -3.08 -16.23 -13.88
N GLY A 134 -2.71 -16.13 -15.16
CA GLY A 134 -3.00 -14.98 -15.99
C GLY A 134 -4.14 -15.28 -16.97
N PHE A 135 -4.96 -14.26 -17.25
CA PHE A 135 -6.09 -14.34 -18.17
C PHE A 135 -6.16 -13.07 -19.03
N ALA A 136 -6.74 -13.19 -20.21
CA ALA A 136 -7.07 -12.06 -21.04
C ALA A 136 -8.49 -12.18 -21.59
N SER A 137 -9.12 -11.04 -21.81
CA SER A 137 -10.28 -10.92 -22.68
C SER A 137 -9.95 -9.95 -23.81
N PHE A 138 -10.48 -10.24 -25.00
CA PHE A 138 -10.44 -9.38 -26.19
C PHE A 138 -11.85 -8.97 -26.65
N THR A 139 -12.82 -9.12 -25.74
CA THR A 139 -14.26 -8.95 -26.00
C THR A 139 -14.92 -8.10 -24.91
N GLY A 140 -14.15 -7.23 -24.25
CA GLY A 140 -14.66 -6.42 -23.16
C GLY A 140 -15.12 -7.26 -21.97
N GLY A 141 -14.50 -8.42 -21.74
CA GLY A 141 -14.75 -9.28 -20.59
C GLY A 141 -15.88 -10.30 -20.78
N GLU A 142 -16.44 -10.43 -21.98
CA GLU A 142 -17.47 -11.44 -22.29
C GLU A 142 -16.88 -12.86 -22.32
N PHE A 143 -15.73 -13.03 -22.98
CA PHE A 143 -15.01 -14.29 -23.07
C PHE A 143 -13.58 -14.14 -22.54
N TRP A 144 -13.08 -15.19 -21.88
CA TRP A 144 -11.76 -15.20 -21.26
C TRP A 144 -10.93 -16.37 -21.75
N GLU A 145 -9.64 -16.15 -21.94
CA GLU A 145 -8.69 -17.23 -22.25
C GLU A 145 -7.47 -17.18 -21.31
N PRO A 146 -6.83 -18.34 -21.05
CA PRO A 146 -5.57 -18.37 -20.32
C PRO A 146 -4.49 -17.53 -21.00
N ARG A 147 -3.82 -16.69 -20.19
CA ARG A 147 -2.75 -15.79 -20.62
C ARG A 147 -1.57 -15.85 -19.63
N PRO A 148 -0.79 -16.94 -19.60
CA PRO A 148 0.28 -17.13 -18.62
C PRO A 148 1.31 -15.98 -18.58
N GLU A 149 1.56 -15.32 -19.71
CA GLU A 149 2.45 -14.16 -19.79
C GLU A 149 1.99 -12.96 -18.98
N ALA A 150 0.70 -12.83 -18.64
CA ALA A 150 0.21 -11.76 -17.78
C ALA A 150 0.86 -11.83 -16.39
N VAL A 151 1.14 -13.04 -15.87
CA VAL A 151 1.85 -13.25 -14.59
C VAL A 151 3.26 -12.64 -14.63
N THR A 152 3.90 -12.65 -15.80
CA THR A 152 5.25 -12.12 -15.99
C THR A 152 5.29 -10.65 -16.45
N LEU A 153 4.17 -10.08 -16.88
CA LEU A 153 4.12 -8.72 -17.44
C LEU A 153 3.46 -7.73 -16.48
N LEU A 154 2.42 -8.16 -15.77
CA LEU A 154 1.72 -7.36 -14.79
C LEU A 154 2.50 -7.29 -13.47
N ARG A 155 2.09 -6.34 -12.63
CA ARG A 155 2.72 -6.05 -11.34
C ARG A 155 1.70 -6.21 -10.24
N TYR A 156 2.05 -6.94 -9.19
CA TYR A 156 1.11 -7.26 -8.11
C TYR A 156 1.84 -7.64 -6.82
N LEU A 157 1.13 -7.51 -5.70
CA LEU A 157 1.58 -8.04 -4.40
C LEU A 157 1.42 -9.55 -4.37
N ASP A 158 2.46 -10.25 -3.91
CA ASP A 158 2.36 -11.68 -3.64
C ASP A 158 1.52 -11.90 -2.37
N ARG A 159 0.50 -12.78 -2.46
CA ARG A 159 -0.39 -13.08 -1.34
C ARG A 159 0.09 -14.24 -0.48
N ASP A 160 1.08 -15.00 -0.96
CA ASP A 160 1.74 -16.07 -0.21
C ASP A 160 3.07 -15.61 0.41
N ALA A 161 3.55 -14.40 0.06
CA ALA A 161 4.72 -13.73 0.64
C ALA A 161 4.46 -12.23 0.85
N ALA A 162 4.16 -11.85 2.10
CA ALA A 162 3.61 -10.53 2.44
C ALA A 162 4.43 -9.32 1.98
N ASP A 163 5.76 -9.43 1.97
CA ASP A 163 6.69 -8.35 1.62
C ASP A 163 7.20 -8.44 0.17
N VAL A 164 6.57 -9.24 -0.69
CA VAL A 164 7.01 -9.43 -2.08
C VAL A 164 6.08 -8.72 -3.06
N VAL A 165 6.67 -7.94 -3.96
CA VAL A 165 6.02 -7.38 -5.14
C VAL A 165 6.60 -8.04 -6.38
N HIS A 166 5.74 -8.57 -7.24
CA HIS A 166 6.15 -9.02 -8.56
C HIS A 166 6.24 -7.82 -9.50
N LEU A 167 7.44 -7.55 -9.99
CA LEU A 167 7.74 -6.48 -10.94
C LEU A 167 8.16 -7.08 -12.27
N GLN A 168 7.23 -7.15 -13.23
CA GLN A 168 7.46 -7.81 -14.53
C GLN A 168 8.02 -9.25 -14.34
N GLY A 169 7.33 -10.02 -13.49
CA GLY A 169 7.67 -11.39 -13.16
C GLY A 169 8.91 -11.57 -12.28
N GLN A 170 9.59 -10.50 -11.89
CA GLN A 170 10.68 -10.57 -10.93
C GLN A 170 10.16 -10.31 -9.51
N PRO A 171 10.36 -11.23 -8.55
CA PRO A 171 10.03 -10.96 -7.15
C PRO A 171 11.02 -9.94 -6.59
N VAL A 172 10.49 -8.86 -6.02
CA VAL A 172 11.26 -7.78 -5.40
C VAL A 172 10.70 -7.52 -4.01
N THR A 173 11.58 -7.38 -3.02
CA THR A 173 11.19 -7.01 -1.65
C THR A 173 10.59 -5.61 -1.64
N ALA A 174 9.39 -5.50 -1.09
CA ALA A 174 8.68 -4.25 -0.85
C ALA A 174 9.47 -3.36 0.14
N PRO A 175 9.24 -2.04 0.13
CA PRO A 175 9.89 -1.11 1.06
C PRO A 175 9.36 -1.21 2.49
N CYS A 176 8.33 -2.03 2.73
CA CYS A 176 7.73 -2.31 4.03
C CYS A 176 7.31 -3.80 4.09
N PRO A 177 7.16 -4.39 5.30
CA PRO A 177 6.83 -5.81 5.45
C PRO A 177 5.40 -6.17 5.03
N GLU A 178 4.47 -5.20 5.08
CA GLU A 178 3.05 -5.40 4.78
C GLU A 178 2.54 -4.28 3.86
N PRO A 179 2.98 -4.23 2.59
CA PRO A 179 2.43 -3.29 1.62
C PRO A 179 0.93 -3.50 1.48
N ARG A 180 0.18 -2.40 1.52
CA ARG A 180 -1.26 -2.42 1.32
C ARG A 180 -1.61 -2.53 -0.16
N GLN A 181 -0.92 -1.79 -1.01
CA GLN A 181 -1.27 -1.68 -2.43
C GLN A 181 0.00 -1.67 -3.29
N ALA A 182 -0.07 -2.34 -4.44
CA ALA A 182 0.86 -2.12 -5.54
C ALA A 182 0.05 -1.70 -6.77
N VAL A 183 0.33 -0.51 -7.27
CA VAL A 183 -0.31 0.05 -8.47
C VAL A 183 0.72 0.41 -9.50
N SER A 184 0.33 0.34 -10.76
CA SER A 184 1.21 0.68 -11.86
C SER A 184 0.46 1.41 -12.95
N ARG A 185 1.08 2.46 -13.46
CA ARG A 185 0.54 3.25 -14.57
C ARG A 185 1.69 3.93 -15.29
N GLU A 186 1.62 3.96 -16.63
CA GLU A 186 2.61 4.65 -17.47
C GLU A 186 4.07 4.21 -17.18
N GLY A 187 4.26 2.96 -16.75
CA GLY A 187 5.57 2.38 -16.43
C GLY A 187 6.06 2.63 -15.00
N ALA A 188 5.46 3.56 -14.25
CA ALA A 188 5.74 3.74 -12.83
C ALA A 188 5.08 2.62 -12.01
N THR A 189 5.80 2.09 -11.02
CA THR A 189 5.25 1.16 -10.03
C THR A 189 5.33 1.78 -8.66
N THR A 190 4.18 1.92 -8.01
CA THR A 190 4.07 2.55 -6.71
C THR A 190 3.53 1.55 -5.72
N VAL A 191 4.22 1.44 -4.58
CA VAL A 191 3.78 0.66 -3.43
C VAL A 191 3.30 1.62 -2.35
N VAL A 192 2.16 1.29 -1.76
CA VAL A 192 1.58 1.98 -0.63
C VAL A 192 1.80 1.13 0.61
N CYS A 193 2.51 1.69 1.56
CA CYS A 193 2.75 1.15 2.88
C CYS A 193 1.96 1.95 3.92
N ASP A 194 1.98 1.48 5.15
CA ASP A 194 1.59 2.29 6.30
C ASP A 194 2.44 3.56 6.33
N ASP A 195 1.77 4.71 6.29
CA ASP A 195 2.36 6.04 6.38
C ASP A 195 3.48 6.36 5.36
N MET A 196 3.61 5.59 4.28
CA MET A 196 4.70 5.76 3.31
C MET A 196 4.26 5.35 1.91
N VAL A 197 4.57 6.20 0.93
CA VAL A 197 4.47 5.87 -0.50
C VAL A 197 5.86 5.63 -1.06
N ALA A 198 6.01 4.64 -1.92
CA ALA A 198 7.28 4.30 -2.54
C ALA A 198 7.13 4.07 -4.04
N GLU A 199 8.07 4.55 -4.83
CA GLU A 199 8.12 4.37 -6.28
C GLU A 199 9.35 3.54 -6.66
N TRP A 200 9.14 2.53 -7.50
CA TRP A 200 10.22 1.68 -8.01
C TRP A 200 10.97 2.39 -9.15
N SER A 201 12.28 2.51 -9.00
CA SER A 201 13.17 2.90 -10.09
C SER A 201 13.74 1.67 -10.77
N GLY A 202 13.21 1.34 -11.95
CA GLY A 202 13.72 0.22 -12.77
C GLY A 202 15.15 0.39 -13.26
N SER A 203 15.69 1.63 -13.27
CA SER A 203 17.06 1.91 -13.70
C SER A 203 18.09 1.68 -12.59
N THR A 204 17.73 1.94 -11.34
CA THR A 204 18.61 1.78 -10.18
C THR A 204 18.33 0.49 -9.40
N GLY A 205 17.17 -0.13 -9.60
CA GLY A 205 16.74 -1.29 -8.83
C GLY A 205 16.46 -0.95 -7.36
N THR A 206 15.95 0.26 -7.09
CA THR A 206 15.71 0.76 -5.73
C THR A 206 14.37 1.46 -5.61
N TRP A 207 13.83 1.48 -4.40
CA TRP A 207 12.65 2.27 -4.04
C TRP A 207 13.06 3.71 -3.68
N ALA A 208 12.38 4.70 -4.26
CA ALA A 208 12.34 6.06 -3.74
C ALA A 208 11.13 6.17 -2.82
N THR A 209 11.30 6.65 -1.58
CA THR A 209 10.24 6.66 -0.57
C THR A 209 9.90 8.08 -0.11
N LEU A 210 8.67 8.26 0.37
CA LEU A 210 8.20 9.47 1.01
C LEU A 210 7.22 9.11 2.13
N GLU A 211 7.51 9.61 3.33
CA GLU A 211 6.62 9.50 4.49
C GLU A 211 5.38 10.39 4.29
N VAL A 212 4.21 9.80 4.41
CA VAL A 212 2.89 10.43 4.31
C VAL A 212 2.00 9.85 5.40
N PRO A 213 2.02 10.41 6.62
CA PRO A 213 1.19 9.92 7.72
C PRO A 213 -0.30 9.86 7.36
N GLY A 214 -0.94 8.73 7.67
CA GLY A 214 -2.33 8.44 7.33
C GLY A 214 -2.56 8.01 5.88
N LEU A 215 -1.51 7.66 5.12
CA LEU A 215 -1.66 7.22 3.73
C LEU A 215 -2.57 5.98 3.64
N LEU A 216 -3.53 6.02 2.71
CA LEU A 216 -4.50 4.96 2.46
C LEU A 216 -4.36 4.34 1.06
N SER A 217 -4.14 5.17 0.04
CA SER A 217 -4.04 4.73 -1.36
C SER A 217 -3.27 5.73 -2.21
N ALA A 218 -2.75 5.27 -3.34
CA ALA A 218 -2.11 6.10 -4.36
C ALA A 218 -2.63 5.78 -5.76
N ALA A 219 -2.67 6.81 -6.62
CA ALA A 219 -2.86 6.71 -8.05
C ALA A 219 -1.67 7.39 -8.77
N PRO A 220 -0.69 6.61 -9.27
CA PRO A 220 0.48 7.15 -9.92
C PRO A 220 0.18 7.62 -11.36
N THR A 221 0.94 8.61 -11.80
CA THR A 221 1.08 9.07 -13.20
C THR A 221 2.56 9.31 -13.47
N ALA A 222 2.95 9.53 -14.73
CA ALA A 222 4.36 9.79 -15.06
C ALA A 222 4.98 11.03 -14.38
N GLY A 223 4.17 12.01 -13.94
CA GLY A 223 4.68 13.27 -13.39
C GLY A 223 4.35 13.55 -11.92
N ASN A 224 3.35 12.87 -11.37
CA ASN A 224 2.94 13.02 -9.98
C ASN A 224 2.18 11.79 -9.48
N HIS A 225 2.01 11.70 -8.16
CA HIS A 225 1.12 10.75 -7.54
C HIS A 225 -0.04 11.50 -6.87
N THR A 226 -1.25 10.97 -7.05
CA THR A 226 -2.42 11.40 -6.26
C THR A 226 -2.57 10.46 -5.08
N LEU A 227 -2.65 11.00 -3.88
CA LEU A 227 -2.65 10.25 -2.63
C LEU A 227 -3.98 10.46 -1.91
N ALA A 228 -4.50 9.39 -1.31
CA ALA A 228 -5.60 9.42 -0.35
C ALA A 228 -5.01 9.32 1.06
N VAL A 229 -5.30 10.29 1.92
CA VAL A 229 -4.69 10.41 3.25
C VAL A 229 -5.76 10.67 4.31
N TRP A 230 -5.83 9.82 5.32
CA TRP A 230 -6.70 9.98 6.48
C TRP A 230 -6.08 10.90 7.54
N GLY A 231 -6.93 11.57 8.34
CA GLY A 231 -6.47 12.33 9.51
C GLY A 231 -5.69 13.60 9.18
N SER A 232 -5.78 14.09 7.95
CA SER A 232 -5.12 15.32 7.51
C SER A 232 -5.85 16.56 8.05
N ALA A 233 -5.10 17.50 8.64
CA ALA A 233 -5.67 18.71 9.22
C ALA A 233 -6.50 19.53 8.22
N GLY A 234 -7.75 19.86 8.57
CA GLY A 234 -8.66 20.64 7.72
C GLY A 234 -9.34 19.82 6.62
N CYS A 235 -9.40 18.49 6.76
CA CYS A 235 -10.27 17.61 5.99
C CYS A 235 -10.97 16.62 6.92
N ASP A 236 -12.29 16.74 7.05
CA ASP A 236 -13.13 15.83 7.81
C ASP A 236 -13.47 14.60 6.94
N GLY A 237 -12.43 13.86 6.57
CA GLY A 237 -12.54 12.74 5.64
C GLY A 237 -11.18 12.29 5.06
N VAL A 238 -11.21 11.79 3.83
CA VAL A 238 -10.01 11.41 3.09
C VAL A 238 -9.49 12.63 2.32
N SER A 239 -8.33 13.12 2.73
CA SER A 239 -7.62 14.21 2.07
C SER A 239 -7.00 13.72 0.77
N ILE A 240 -7.29 14.42 -0.31
CA ILE A 240 -6.75 14.14 -1.63
C ILE A 240 -5.57 15.06 -1.83
N GLN A 241 -4.40 14.49 -2.01
CA GLN A 241 -3.14 15.22 -2.10
C GLN A 241 -2.43 14.86 -3.39
N VAL A 242 -1.60 15.77 -3.89
CA VAL A 242 -0.74 15.53 -5.05
C VAL A 242 0.70 15.75 -4.63
N VAL A 243 1.57 14.84 -5.04
CA VAL A 243 3.02 14.99 -4.86
C VAL A 243 3.73 14.77 -6.20
N PRO A 244 4.67 15.65 -6.60
CA PRO A 244 5.45 15.44 -7.81
C PRO A 244 6.36 14.21 -7.71
N VAL A 245 6.68 13.66 -8.89
CA VAL A 245 7.73 12.66 -9.07
C VAL A 245 8.99 13.38 -9.56
N PRO A 246 10.21 13.07 -9.08
CA PRO A 246 10.54 11.98 -8.14
C PRO A 246 10.13 12.29 -6.69
N LEU A 247 9.74 11.23 -5.97
CA LEU A 247 9.35 11.31 -4.57
C LEU A 247 10.48 11.82 -3.68
N GLY A 248 10.12 12.49 -2.58
CA GLY A 248 11.06 12.99 -1.57
C GLY A 248 11.66 14.38 -1.85
N LEU A 249 11.39 14.98 -3.01
CA LEU A 249 11.83 16.34 -3.32
C LEU A 249 10.88 17.42 -2.78
N GLU A 250 9.58 17.13 -2.77
CA GLU A 250 8.53 18.05 -2.34
C GLU A 250 7.56 17.34 -1.40
N GLN A 251 6.87 18.15 -0.58
CA GLN A 251 5.82 17.64 0.28
C GLN A 251 4.49 17.54 -0.49
N PRO A 252 3.64 16.56 -0.18
CA PRO A 252 2.30 16.48 -0.76
C PRO A 252 1.48 17.74 -0.48
N VAL A 253 0.74 18.20 -1.48
CA VAL A 253 -0.15 19.36 -1.37
C VAL A 253 -1.59 18.89 -1.49
N ARG A 254 -2.44 19.28 -0.52
CA ARG A 254 -3.87 18.96 -0.56
C ARG A 254 -4.56 19.69 -1.70
N THR A 255 -5.31 18.94 -2.51
CA THR A 255 -6.17 19.45 -3.58
C THR A 255 -7.63 19.51 -3.14
N GLY A 256 -8.10 18.54 -2.35
CA GLY A 256 -9.47 18.55 -1.83
C GLY A 256 -9.70 17.53 -0.73
N CYS A 257 -10.98 17.34 -0.40
CA CYS A 257 -11.42 16.48 0.69
C CYS A 257 -12.62 15.64 0.26
N TYR A 258 -12.47 14.33 0.32
CA TYR A 258 -13.57 13.40 0.19
C TYR A 258 -14.20 13.22 1.58
N LEU A 259 -15.38 13.79 1.80
CA LEU A 259 -16.05 13.75 3.10
C LEU A 259 -16.52 12.33 3.43
N THR A 260 -16.16 11.86 4.63
CA THR A 260 -16.66 10.61 5.21
C THR A 260 -16.70 10.76 6.74
N GLU A 261 -17.67 10.12 7.38
CA GLU A 261 -17.91 10.26 8.82
C GLU A 261 -16.93 9.46 9.68
N THR A 262 -16.39 8.37 9.12
CA THR A 262 -15.50 7.45 9.83
C THR A 262 -14.26 7.14 9.01
N ALA A 263 -13.21 6.68 9.70
CA ALA A 263 -12.00 6.20 9.04
C ALA A 263 -12.35 5.05 8.08
N PRO A 264 -12.02 5.17 6.79
CA PRO A 264 -12.36 4.14 5.83
C PRO A 264 -11.47 2.91 6.02
N THR A 265 -12.01 1.76 5.65
CA THR A 265 -11.32 0.47 5.75
C THR A 265 -10.70 0.02 4.44
N ASP A 266 -11.20 0.53 3.32
CA ASP A 266 -10.68 0.22 1.99
C ASP A 266 -10.80 1.45 1.10
N VAL A 267 -9.67 1.88 0.53
CA VAL A 267 -9.62 3.01 -0.39
C VAL A 267 -8.83 2.63 -1.62
N SER A 268 -9.41 2.91 -2.78
CA SER A 268 -8.74 2.77 -4.07
C SER A 268 -8.90 4.04 -4.88
N LEU A 269 -7.78 4.59 -5.34
CA LEU A 269 -7.75 5.72 -6.25
C LEU A 269 -7.37 5.30 -7.66
N LEU A 270 -7.92 6.02 -8.63
CA LEU A 270 -7.50 6.01 -10.03
C LEU A 270 -7.50 7.43 -10.56
N ARG A 271 -6.51 7.80 -11.38
CA ARG A 271 -6.43 9.11 -12.02
C ARG A 271 -6.15 8.99 -13.51
N ASN A 272 -6.94 9.68 -14.33
CA ASN A 272 -6.69 9.87 -15.76
C ASN A 272 -6.82 11.38 -16.08
N GLY A 273 -5.70 12.01 -16.43
CA GLY A 273 -5.65 13.46 -16.59
C GLY A 273 -6.04 14.20 -15.32
N ASN A 274 -7.10 15.00 -15.39
CA ASN A 274 -7.65 15.73 -14.24
C ASN A 274 -8.80 14.99 -13.55
N THR A 275 -9.24 13.86 -14.09
CA THR A 275 -10.32 13.07 -13.51
C THR A 275 -9.74 12.10 -12.48
N VAL A 276 -10.32 12.09 -11.29
CA VAL A 276 -9.97 11.19 -10.18
C VAL A 276 -11.19 10.39 -9.80
N TRP A 277 -11.05 9.07 -9.77
CA TRP A 277 -12.03 8.16 -9.21
C TRP A 277 -11.58 7.74 -7.83
N ALA A 278 -12.46 7.85 -6.86
CA ALA A 278 -12.26 7.34 -5.52
C ALA A 278 -13.32 6.30 -5.22
N TRP A 279 -12.86 5.13 -4.79
CA TRP A 279 -13.69 4.11 -4.20
C TRP A 279 -13.32 3.99 -2.73
N VAL A 280 -14.17 4.54 -1.87
CA VAL A 280 -13.99 4.59 -0.42
C VAL A 280 -15.06 3.71 0.20
N ASP A 281 -14.66 2.55 0.72
CA ASP A 281 -15.56 1.52 1.22
C ASP A 281 -16.70 1.20 0.20
N GLY A 282 -17.96 1.45 0.50
CA GLY A 282 -19.06 1.18 -0.45
C GLY A 282 -19.24 2.24 -1.53
N ASP A 283 -18.61 3.41 -1.38
CA ASP A 283 -18.98 4.62 -2.12
C ASP A 283 -17.98 4.92 -3.23
N PHE A 284 -18.49 5.11 -4.44
CA PHE A 284 -17.69 5.34 -5.64
C PHE A 284 -18.06 6.71 -6.21
N ARG A 285 -17.10 7.64 -6.23
CA ARG A 285 -17.29 9.00 -6.76
C ARG A 285 -16.23 9.38 -7.75
N VAL A 286 -16.56 10.41 -8.53
CA VAL A 286 -15.73 10.92 -9.61
C VAL A 286 -15.55 12.41 -9.45
N SER A 287 -14.30 12.84 -9.38
CA SER A 287 -13.91 14.24 -9.44
C SER A 287 -13.38 14.56 -10.84
N THR A 288 -13.82 15.66 -11.44
CA THR A 288 -13.29 16.15 -12.73
C THR A 288 -12.27 17.29 -12.58
N ASP A 289 -11.98 17.71 -11.35
CA ASP A 289 -11.15 18.86 -11.02
C ASP A 289 -9.89 18.49 -10.21
N GLY A 290 -9.40 17.26 -10.37
CA GLY A 290 -8.19 16.78 -9.71
C GLY A 290 -8.40 16.33 -8.27
N GLY A 291 -9.64 16.08 -7.85
CA GLY A 291 -10.02 15.73 -6.48
C GLY A 291 -10.35 16.92 -5.60
N ALA A 292 -10.55 18.12 -6.17
CA ALA A 292 -10.91 19.31 -5.42
C ALA A 292 -12.40 19.28 -5.00
N SER A 293 -13.27 18.72 -5.85
CA SER A 293 -14.69 18.45 -5.58
C SER A 293 -15.12 17.05 -6.07
N TRP A 294 -16.23 16.53 -5.54
CA TRP A 294 -16.73 15.16 -5.70
C TRP A 294 -18.23 15.10 -5.94
#